data_AF-A0A816D5U2-F1
#
_entry.id   AF-A0A816D5U2-F1
#
_cell.length_a   1.000
_cell.length_b   1.000
_cell.length_c   1.000
_cell.angle_alpha   90.00
_cell.angle_beta   90.00
_cell.angle_gamma   90.00
#
_symmetry.space_group_name_H-M   'P 1'
#
loop_
_entity.id
_entity.type
_entity.pdbx_description
1 polymer ?
#
loop_
_entity_poly.entity_id
_entity_poly.type
_entity_poly.pdbx_seq_one_letter_code
_entity_poly.pdbx_strand_id
1 'polypeptide(L)'
;MGSPPTTKTYGYIFCALAIGISSILIQARHSPRWMKYLPQNVASTKSYESFESFYPHYLDEHTLHVTRQLHYVGTSLFLVSMVMKPILIIPAVAAAMTGYSLVPFLRGFATGIPEMAIMLLIYVIGGRLLTNSYVTMTIQLIFSYGFAWIGHFFYEGNKPATFIYPTYSLFGDFRMVFDAIKSQIPS
;
A
#
# COMPACT_ATOMS: atom_id res chain seq x y z
N MET A 1 22.51 22.64 -27.35
CA MET A 1 22.33 21.41 -26.56
C MET A 1 21.69 21.80 -25.24
N GLY A 2 20.54 21.22 -24.89
CA GLY A 2 19.88 21.51 -23.60
C GLY A 2 20.68 20.92 -22.43
N SER A 3 20.62 21.55 -21.26
CA SER A 3 21.22 21.01 -20.03
C SER A 3 20.66 19.61 -19.72
N PRO A 4 21.48 18.68 -19.20
CA PRO A 4 21.02 17.34 -18.89
C PRO A 4 19.89 17.35 -17.83
N PRO A 5 18.98 16.36 -17.84
CA PRO A 5 17.90 16.27 -16.87
C PRO A 5 18.42 16.22 -15.43
N THR A 6 17.69 16.83 -14.50
CA THR A 6 18.01 16.78 -13.06
C THR A 6 17.64 15.42 -12.46
N THR A 7 18.22 15.06 -11.31
CA THR A 7 17.82 13.86 -10.54
C THR A 7 16.30 13.82 -10.28
N LYS A 8 15.68 14.97 -10.02
CA LYS A 8 14.23 15.08 -9.85
C LYS A 8 13.47 14.77 -11.13
N THR A 9 13.99 15.18 -12.29
CA THR A 9 13.39 14.84 -13.60
C THR A 9 13.32 13.32 -13.77
N TYR A 10 14.39 12.59 -13.44
CA TYR A 10 14.37 11.12 -13.44
C TYR A 10 13.37 10.55 -12.43
N GLY A 11 13.24 11.17 -11.24
CA GLY A 11 12.24 10.77 -10.24
C GLY A 11 10.81 10.89 -10.73
N TYR A 12 10.46 12.00 -11.40
CA TYR A 12 9.14 12.18 -12.01
C TYR A 12 8.89 11.17 -13.12
N ILE A 13 9.86 10.96 -14.02
CA ILE A 13 9.75 9.98 -15.11
C ILE A 13 9.56 8.57 -14.54
N PHE A 14 10.36 8.18 -13.55
CA PHE A 14 10.26 6.89 -12.89
C PHE A 14 8.86 6.63 -12.32
N CYS A 15 8.33 7.59 -11.54
CA CYS A 15 7.00 7.44 -10.94
C CYS A 15 5.89 7.47 -12.00
N ALA A 16 6.00 8.31 -13.02
CA ALA A 16 5.03 8.39 -14.11
C ALA A 16 4.96 7.09 -14.92
N LEU A 17 6.11 6.46 -15.19
CA LEU A 17 6.17 5.15 -15.85
C LEU A 17 5.53 4.06 -14.98
N ALA A 18 5.84 4.02 -13.68
CA ALA A 18 5.21 3.09 -12.75
C ALA A 18 3.68 3.25 -12.74
N ILE A 19 3.18 4.49 -12.60
CA ILE A 19 1.75 4.81 -12.64
C ILE A 19 1.12 4.41 -13.98
N GLY A 20 1.77 4.73 -15.11
CA GLY A 20 1.28 4.42 -16.45
C GLY A 20 1.16 2.92 -16.68
N ILE A 21 2.19 2.15 -16.34
CA ILE A 21 2.19 0.68 -16.44
C ILE A 21 1.12 0.08 -15.53
N SER A 22 1.06 0.51 -14.26
CA SER A 22 0.03 0.05 -13.32
C SER A 22 -1.37 0.35 -13.81
N SER A 23 -1.61 1.51 -14.40
CA SER A 23 -2.91 1.89 -14.97
C SER A 23 -3.31 0.96 -16.12
N ILE A 24 -2.37 0.61 -17.00
CA ILE A 24 -2.61 -0.35 -18.09
C ILE A 24 -2.94 -1.73 -17.52
N LEU A 25 -2.15 -2.21 -16.54
CA LEU A 25 -2.37 -3.52 -15.91
C LEU A 25 -3.71 -3.59 -15.18
N ILE A 26 -4.10 -2.53 -14.46
CA ILE A 26 -5.40 -2.47 -13.76
C ILE A 26 -6.56 -2.54 -14.74
N GLN A 27 -6.47 -1.85 -15.88
CA GLN A 27 -7.51 -1.91 -16.92
C GLN A 27 -7.53 -3.27 -17.63
N ALA A 28 -6.35 -3.88 -17.81
CA ALA A 28 -6.19 -5.14 -18.53
C ALA A 28 -6.55 -6.38 -17.70
N ARG A 29 -6.49 -6.32 -16.35
CA ARG A 29 -6.59 -7.51 -15.48
C ARG A 29 -7.93 -8.25 -15.54
N HIS A 30 -9.01 -7.58 -15.98
CA HIS A 30 -10.33 -8.18 -16.14
C HIS A 30 -10.58 -8.73 -17.55
N SER A 31 -9.61 -8.59 -18.46
CA SER A 31 -9.79 -9.05 -19.83
C SER A 31 -9.55 -10.57 -19.94
N PRO A 32 -10.43 -11.32 -20.64
CA PRO A 32 -10.25 -12.76 -20.84
C PRO A 32 -8.92 -13.14 -21.47
N ARG A 33 -8.34 -12.25 -22.27
CA ARG A 33 -7.03 -12.43 -22.90
C ARG A 33 -5.90 -12.54 -21.87
N TRP A 34 -6.00 -11.82 -20.75
CA TRP A 34 -4.99 -11.77 -19.70
C TRP A 34 -5.20 -12.81 -18.60
N MET A 35 -6.45 -13.20 -18.32
CA MET A 35 -6.77 -14.14 -17.23
C MET A 35 -6.02 -15.48 -17.32
N LYS A 36 -5.74 -15.97 -18.53
CA LYS A 36 -4.96 -17.21 -18.74
C LYS A 36 -3.49 -17.14 -18.28
N TYR A 37 -2.95 -15.94 -18.06
CA TYR A 37 -1.58 -15.72 -17.57
C TYR A 37 -1.53 -15.49 -16.06
N LEU A 38 -2.68 -15.41 -15.39
CA LEU A 38 -2.72 -15.32 -13.93
C LEU A 38 -2.31 -16.68 -13.33
N PRO A 39 -1.73 -16.68 -12.11
CA PRO A 39 -1.43 -17.92 -11.39
C PRO A 39 -2.70 -18.78 -11.27
N GLN A 40 -2.64 -20.01 -11.78
CA GLN A 40 -3.75 -20.96 -11.71
C GLN A 40 -3.87 -21.59 -10.32
N ASN A 41 -2.74 -21.68 -9.61
CA ASN A 41 -2.65 -22.12 -8.23
C ASN A 41 -2.62 -20.90 -7.28
N VAL A 42 -3.80 -20.47 -6.82
CA VAL A 42 -3.90 -19.45 -5.76
C VAL A 42 -3.47 -20.07 -4.43
N ALA A 43 -2.61 -19.39 -3.68
CA ALA A 43 -2.22 -19.85 -2.35
C ALA A 43 -3.44 -19.88 -1.41
N SER A 44 -3.56 -20.91 -0.59
CA SER A 44 -4.69 -21.08 0.35
C SER A 44 -4.83 -19.92 1.35
N THR A 45 -3.73 -19.24 1.65
CA THR A 45 -3.71 -18.03 2.49
C THR A 45 -4.24 -16.78 1.78
N LYS A 46 -4.44 -16.81 0.46
CA LYS A 46 -4.89 -15.67 -0.35
C LYS A 46 -6.32 -15.86 -0.90
N SER A 47 -7.29 -16.04 0.00
CA SER A 47 -8.71 -16.26 -0.30
C SER A 47 -9.46 -15.09 -0.96
N TYR A 48 -9.12 -13.83 -0.68
CA TYR A 48 -9.80 -12.64 -1.21
C TYR A 48 -9.31 -12.23 -2.61
N GLU A 49 -10.27 -11.94 -3.49
CA GLU A 49 -10.03 -11.56 -4.90
C GLU A 49 -10.14 -10.05 -5.15
N SER A 50 -10.79 -9.34 -4.23
CA SER A 50 -11.08 -7.92 -4.31
C SER A 50 -10.91 -7.27 -2.95
N PHE A 51 -10.66 -5.97 -2.95
CA PHE A 51 -10.63 -5.20 -1.71
C PHE A 51 -11.96 -5.30 -0.95
N GLU A 52 -13.10 -5.26 -1.65
CA GLU A 52 -14.44 -5.35 -1.04
C GLU A 52 -14.69 -6.68 -0.33
N SER A 53 -14.17 -7.80 -0.86
CA SER A 53 -14.27 -9.10 -0.18
C SER A 53 -13.28 -9.23 0.98
N PHE A 54 -12.16 -8.52 0.92
CA PHE A 54 -11.15 -8.47 1.99
C PHE A 54 -11.54 -7.58 3.17
N TYR A 55 -12.22 -6.46 2.92
CA TYR A 55 -12.42 -5.43 3.93
C TYR A 55 -13.19 -5.87 5.19
N PRO A 56 -14.23 -6.72 5.12
CA PRO A 56 -14.86 -7.26 6.33
C PRO A 56 -13.88 -8.01 7.23
N HIS A 57 -13.05 -8.88 6.64
CA HIS A 57 -11.99 -9.59 7.38
C HIS A 57 -10.95 -8.62 7.97
N TYR A 58 -10.59 -7.56 7.23
CA TYR A 58 -9.73 -6.53 7.77
C TYR A 58 -10.34 -5.92 9.05
N LEU A 59 -11.63 -5.59 9.08
CA LEU A 59 -12.28 -5.08 10.30
C LEU A 59 -12.30 -6.10 11.45
N ASP A 60 -12.48 -7.38 11.14
CA ASP A 60 -12.43 -8.48 12.12
C ASP A 60 -11.04 -8.65 12.75
N GLU A 61 -9.97 -8.24 12.05
CA GLU A 61 -8.61 -8.21 12.60
C GLU A 61 -8.34 -6.98 13.50
N HIS A 62 -9.32 -6.06 13.62
CA HIS A 62 -9.24 -4.83 14.40
C HIS A 62 -10.50 -4.67 15.26
N THR A 63 -10.80 -5.63 16.12
CA THR A 63 -11.97 -5.59 17.00
C THR A 63 -11.80 -4.61 18.17
N LEU A 64 -10.57 -4.45 18.66
CA LEU A 64 -10.26 -3.62 19.81
C LEU A 64 -10.14 -2.15 19.41
N HIS A 65 -10.78 -1.29 20.20
CA HIS A 65 -10.76 0.16 19.98
C HIS A 65 -9.33 0.73 19.95
N VAL A 66 -8.45 0.24 20.84
CA VAL A 66 -7.06 0.68 20.90
C VAL A 66 -6.28 0.36 19.62
N THR A 67 -6.54 -0.80 19.00
CA THR A 67 -5.94 -1.18 17.72
C THR A 67 -6.37 -0.23 16.63
N ARG A 68 -7.68 0.03 16.52
CA ARG A 68 -8.23 1.00 15.56
C ARG A 68 -7.62 2.41 15.77
N GLN A 69 -7.53 2.87 17.01
CA GLN A 69 -6.92 4.17 17.35
C GLN A 69 -5.46 4.26 16.91
N LEU A 70 -4.66 3.21 17.13
CA LEU A 70 -3.27 3.17 16.71
C LEU A 70 -3.12 3.24 15.19
N HIS A 71 -4.01 2.59 14.44
CA HIS A 71 -4.08 2.76 12.99
C HIS A 71 -4.45 4.20 12.61
N TYR A 72 -5.44 4.82 13.27
CA TYR A 72 -5.81 6.20 13.00
C TYR A 72 -4.64 7.17 13.24
N VAL A 73 -3.88 6.97 14.31
CA VAL A 73 -2.66 7.75 14.59
C VAL A 73 -1.64 7.56 13.47
N GLY A 74 -1.34 6.31 13.09
CA GLY A 74 -0.39 6.00 12.01
C GLY A 74 -0.80 6.61 10.66
N THR A 75 -2.06 6.45 10.25
CA THR A 75 -2.60 7.03 9.01
C THR A 75 -2.60 8.56 9.05
N SER A 76 -2.93 9.16 10.19
CA SER A 76 -2.92 10.62 10.35
C SER A 76 -1.50 11.19 10.25
N LEU A 77 -0.51 10.55 10.88
CA LEU A 77 0.90 10.94 10.78
C LEU A 77 1.41 10.82 9.33
N PHE A 78 1.02 9.76 8.63
CA PHE A 78 1.30 9.61 7.20
C PHE A 78 0.73 10.78 6.38
N LEU A 79 -0.55 11.11 6.56
CA LEU A 79 -1.20 12.21 5.84
C LEU A 79 -0.57 13.58 6.16
N VAL A 80 -0.29 13.86 7.43
CA VAL A 80 0.43 15.09 7.84
C VAL A 80 1.79 15.16 7.17
N SER A 81 2.53 14.05 7.10
CA SER A 81 3.83 14.01 6.42
C SER A 81 3.73 14.31 4.93
N MET A 82 2.64 13.90 4.27
CA MET A 82 2.36 14.21 2.86
C MET A 82 2.05 15.69 2.66
N VAL A 83 1.34 16.33 3.59
CA VAL A 83 1.13 17.79 3.58
C VAL A 83 2.44 18.55 3.76
N MET A 84 3.31 18.09 4.67
CA MET A 84 4.61 18.72 4.93
C MET A 84 5.64 18.51 3.81
N LYS A 85 5.53 17.39 3.06
CA LYS A 85 6.39 17.06 1.93
C LYS A 85 5.56 16.54 0.73
N PRO A 86 4.82 17.42 0.03
CA PRO A 86 3.89 17.01 -1.03
C PRO A 86 4.54 16.24 -2.18
N ILE A 87 5.83 16.45 -2.42
CA ILE A 87 6.58 15.72 -3.46
C ILE A 87 6.60 14.21 -3.23
N LEU A 88 6.39 13.74 -2.00
CA LEU A 88 6.33 12.31 -1.65
C LEU A 88 4.97 11.65 -1.96
N ILE A 89 3.94 12.44 -2.29
CA ILE A 89 2.66 11.91 -2.77
C ILE A 89 2.86 11.12 -4.07
N ILE A 90 3.74 11.60 -4.96
CA ILE A 90 4.00 10.99 -6.26
C ILE A 90 4.54 9.55 -6.14
N PRO A 91 5.63 9.29 -5.38
CA PRO A 91 6.11 7.92 -5.18
C PRO A 91 5.18 7.07 -4.32
N ALA A 92 4.39 7.67 -3.41
CA ALA A 92 3.40 6.94 -2.62
C ALA A 92 2.25 6.42 -3.51
N VAL A 93 1.72 7.27 -4.39
CA VAL A 93 0.70 6.88 -5.39
C VAL A 93 1.26 5.85 -6.35
N ALA A 94 2.48 6.05 -6.87
CA ALA A 94 3.13 5.07 -7.73
C ALA A 94 3.26 3.70 -7.05
N ALA A 95 3.72 3.65 -5.80
CA ALA A 95 3.85 2.41 -5.05
C ALA A 95 2.50 1.73 -4.79
N ALA A 96 1.47 2.47 -4.37
CA ALA A 96 0.14 1.94 -4.12
C ALA A 96 -0.51 1.39 -5.39
N MET A 97 -0.41 2.11 -6.51
CA MET A 97 -0.91 1.66 -7.81
C MET A 97 -0.16 0.43 -8.31
N THR A 98 1.16 0.39 -8.14
CA THR A 98 1.97 -0.78 -8.49
C THR A 98 1.56 -2.00 -7.67
N GLY A 99 1.47 -1.88 -6.35
CA GLY A 99 0.97 -2.95 -5.48
C GLY A 99 -0.40 -3.46 -5.95
N TYR A 100 -1.36 -2.56 -6.13
CA TYR A 100 -2.73 -2.89 -6.55
C TYR A 100 -2.79 -3.59 -7.91
N SER A 101 -1.97 -3.14 -8.86
CA SER A 101 -1.89 -3.73 -10.20
C SER A 101 -1.31 -5.15 -10.18
N LEU A 102 -0.48 -5.46 -9.18
CA LEU A 102 0.23 -6.74 -9.06
C LEU A 102 -0.50 -7.77 -8.20
N VAL A 103 -1.51 -7.37 -7.41
CA VAL A 103 -2.27 -8.30 -6.55
C VAL A 103 -2.67 -9.59 -7.29
N PRO A 104 -3.30 -9.56 -8.48
CA PRO A 104 -3.72 -10.79 -9.18
C PRO A 104 -2.54 -11.69 -9.57
N PHE A 105 -1.40 -11.11 -9.92
CA PHE A 105 -0.20 -11.82 -10.36
C PHE A 105 0.58 -12.44 -9.20
N LEU A 106 0.45 -11.88 -8.00
CA LEU A 106 1.14 -12.32 -6.80
C LEU A 106 0.29 -13.24 -5.90
N ARG A 107 -0.87 -13.72 -6.39
CA ARG A 107 -1.76 -14.63 -5.62
C ARG A 107 -1.21 -16.05 -5.47
N GLY A 108 -0.25 -16.46 -6.29
CA GLY A 108 0.42 -17.76 -6.15
C GLY A 108 1.40 -17.84 -4.98
N PHE A 109 1.80 -16.70 -4.41
CA PHE A 109 2.66 -16.67 -3.24
C PHE A 109 1.83 -16.74 -1.96
N ALA A 110 2.25 -17.59 -1.02
CA ALA A 110 1.59 -17.74 0.28
C ALA A 110 1.67 -16.49 1.18
N THR A 111 2.52 -15.52 0.83
CA THR A 111 2.69 -14.27 1.59
C THR A 111 2.59 -13.06 0.65
N GLY A 112 2.37 -11.90 1.26
CA GLY A 112 2.41 -10.59 0.64
C GLY A 112 3.82 -10.01 0.53
N ILE A 113 4.87 -10.70 0.99
CA ILE A 113 6.23 -10.15 1.03
C ILE A 113 6.74 -9.69 -0.36
N PRO A 114 6.52 -10.44 -1.47
CA PRO A 114 6.91 -9.96 -2.79
C PRO A 114 6.21 -8.66 -3.20
N GLU A 115 4.91 -8.56 -2.90
CA GLU A 115 4.11 -7.36 -3.18
C GLU A 115 4.61 -6.16 -2.36
N MET A 116 4.79 -6.36 -1.06
CA MET A 116 5.32 -5.35 -0.15
C MET A 116 6.72 -4.89 -0.57
N ALA A 117 7.61 -5.82 -0.95
CA ALA A 117 8.96 -5.49 -1.40
C ALA A 117 8.94 -4.60 -2.65
N ILE A 118 8.06 -4.90 -3.62
CA ILE A 118 7.92 -4.08 -4.83
C ILE A 118 7.36 -2.69 -4.47
N MET A 119 6.32 -2.61 -3.63
CA MET A 119 5.77 -1.33 -3.18
C MET A 119 6.84 -0.47 -2.50
N LEU A 120 7.60 -1.05 -1.57
CA LEU A 120 8.68 -0.37 -0.87
C LEU A 120 9.79 0.07 -1.82
N LEU A 121 10.15 -0.76 -2.80
CA LEU A 121 11.17 -0.42 -3.80
C LEU A 121 10.74 0.78 -4.65
N ILE A 122 9.51 0.79 -5.16
CA ILE A 122 8.96 1.92 -5.93
C ILE A 122 8.96 3.20 -5.08
N TYR A 123 8.47 3.10 -3.84
CA TYR A 123 8.40 4.25 -2.94
C TYR A 123 9.79 4.80 -2.58
N VAL A 124 10.75 3.93 -2.26
CA VAL A 124 12.12 4.32 -1.88
C VAL A 124 12.91 4.86 -3.07
N ILE A 125 12.85 4.22 -4.24
CA ILE A 125 13.56 4.72 -5.44
C ILE A 125 12.97 6.06 -5.88
N GLY A 126 11.64 6.14 -6.04
CA GLY A 126 10.97 7.36 -6.45
C GLY A 126 11.19 8.49 -5.44
N GLY A 127 11.02 8.21 -4.15
CA GLY A 127 11.27 9.16 -3.07
C GLY A 127 12.73 9.63 -3.03
N ARG A 128 13.69 8.73 -3.24
CA ARG A 128 15.12 9.07 -3.23
C ARG A 128 15.50 9.97 -4.41
N LEU A 129 14.95 9.73 -5.59
CA LEU A 129 15.18 10.54 -6.77
C LEU A 129 14.57 11.94 -6.64
N LEU A 130 13.43 12.05 -5.94
CA LEU A 130 12.70 13.32 -5.78
C LEU A 130 13.20 14.17 -4.60
N THR A 131 13.62 13.55 -3.50
CA THR A 131 13.97 14.24 -2.24
C THR A 131 15.46 14.24 -1.91
N ASN A 132 16.24 13.40 -2.57
CA ASN A 132 17.65 13.16 -2.25
C ASN A 132 17.93 12.67 -0.81
N SER A 133 16.94 12.09 -0.11
CA SER A 133 17.06 11.69 1.30
C SER A 133 16.40 10.34 1.55
N TYR A 134 17.15 9.35 2.04
CA TYR A 134 16.54 8.08 2.47
C TYR A 134 15.80 8.20 3.80
N VAL A 135 16.30 9.07 4.69
CA VAL A 135 15.76 9.25 6.04
C VAL A 135 14.30 9.72 6.01
N THR A 136 13.97 10.64 5.09
CA THR A 136 12.61 11.19 5.00
C THR A 136 11.58 10.09 4.71
N MET A 137 11.86 9.20 3.75
CA MET A 137 10.97 8.07 3.42
C MET A 137 10.89 7.05 4.56
N THR A 138 12.03 6.70 5.15
CA THR A 138 12.07 5.67 6.21
C THR A 138 11.31 6.12 7.45
N ILE A 139 11.43 7.38 7.86
CA ILE A 139 10.66 7.94 8.98
C ILE A 139 9.16 7.82 8.69
N GLN A 140 8.70 8.16 7.49
CA GLN A 140 7.27 8.05 7.14
C GLN A 140 6.76 6.62 7.28
N LEU A 141 7.53 5.63 6.81
CA LEU A 141 7.14 4.21 6.91
C LEU A 141 7.13 3.70 8.35
N ILE A 142 8.14 4.07 9.15
CA ILE A 142 8.23 3.63 10.55
C ILE A 142 7.11 4.24 11.39
N PHE A 143 6.87 5.54 11.27
CA PHE A 143 5.86 6.23 12.07
C PHE A 143 4.43 6.02 11.58
N SER A 144 4.21 5.53 10.36
CA SER A 144 2.86 5.12 9.93
C SER A 144 2.59 3.68 10.37
N TYR A 145 3.35 2.71 9.85
CA TYR A 145 3.10 1.29 10.07
C TYR A 145 3.51 0.79 11.46
N GLY A 146 4.46 1.47 12.13
CA GLY A 146 4.89 1.10 13.47
C GLY A 146 3.73 1.15 14.47
N PHE A 147 2.88 2.18 14.42
CA PHE A 147 1.72 2.27 15.31
C PHE A 147 0.69 1.16 15.02
N ALA A 148 0.39 0.91 13.75
CA ALA A 148 -0.50 -0.18 13.34
C ALA A 148 -0.03 -1.54 13.91
N TRP A 149 1.26 -1.86 13.76
CA TRP A 149 1.83 -3.10 14.29
C TRP A 149 1.84 -3.19 15.81
N ILE A 150 1.97 -2.06 16.52
CA ILE A 150 1.80 -2.05 17.98
C ILE A 150 0.38 -2.55 18.34
N GLY A 151 -0.64 -2.10 17.62
CA GLY A 151 -2.03 -2.53 17.79
C GLY A 151 -2.17 -4.06 17.66
N HIS A 152 -1.71 -4.59 16.54
CA HIS A 152 -1.81 -6.02 16.26
C HIS A 152 -1.02 -6.90 17.24
N PHE A 153 0.25 -6.59 17.49
CA PHE A 153 1.11 -7.49 18.26
C PHE A 153 0.92 -7.40 19.78
N PHE A 154 0.55 -6.23 20.31
CA PHE A 154 0.45 -6.03 21.76
C PHE A 154 -0.99 -5.98 22.28
N TYR A 155 -1.98 -5.71 21.43
CA TYR A 155 -3.38 -5.59 21.85
C TYR A 155 -4.26 -6.69 21.25
N GLU A 156 -4.36 -6.82 19.91
CA GLU A 156 -5.16 -7.91 19.30
C GLU A 156 -4.53 -9.28 19.52
N GLY A 157 -3.20 -9.37 19.52
CA GLY A 157 -2.48 -10.65 19.54
C GLY A 157 -2.57 -11.41 18.21
N ASN A 158 -2.86 -10.74 17.10
CA ASN A 158 -2.93 -11.32 15.76
C ASN A 158 -1.74 -10.91 14.88
N LYS A 159 -1.61 -11.58 13.73
CA LYS A 159 -0.60 -11.22 12.73
C LYS A 159 -1.24 -10.26 11.72
N PRO A 160 -0.67 -9.05 11.51
CA PRO A 160 -1.23 -8.07 10.58
C PRO A 160 -1.51 -8.65 9.18
N ALA A 161 -2.69 -8.36 8.65
CA ALA A 161 -3.07 -8.75 7.29
C ALA A 161 -2.10 -8.22 6.23
N THR A 162 -1.35 -7.15 6.52
CA THR A 162 -0.31 -6.57 5.66
C THR A 162 0.71 -7.61 5.20
N PHE A 163 0.98 -8.66 5.98
CA PHE A 163 1.93 -9.71 5.58
C PHE A 163 1.38 -10.69 4.54
N ILE A 164 0.07 -10.67 4.27
CA ILE A 164 -0.60 -11.48 3.25
C ILE A 164 -1.15 -10.59 2.12
N TYR A 165 -1.76 -9.46 2.47
CA TYR A 165 -2.36 -8.49 1.55
C TYR A 165 -1.87 -7.05 1.81
N PRO A 166 -0.62 -6.70 1.45
CA PRO A 166 -0.05 -5.39 1.74
C PRO A 166 -0.87 -4.22 1.17
N THR A 167 -1.24 -4.28 -0.12
CA THR A 167 -2.00 -3.21 -0.75
C THR A 167 -3.40 -3.09 -0.16
N TYR A 168 -4.10 -4.21 0.05
CA TYR A 168 -5.45 -4.14 0.62
C TYR A 168 -5.42 -3.69 2.07
N SER A 169 -4.40 -4.04 2.85
CA SER A 169 -4.25 -3.56 4.23
C SER A 169 -3.99 -2.05 4.26
N LEU A 170 -3.15 -1.53 3.36
CA LEU A 170 -2.96 -0.08 3.19
C LEU A 170 -4.28 0.63 2.86
N PHE A 171 -5.08 0.07 1.94
CA PHE A 171 -6.39 0.63 1.61
C PHE A 171 -7.37 0.49 2.77
N GLY A 172 -7.28 -0.58 3.54
CA GLY A 172 -8.02 -0.82 4.78
C GLY A 172 -7.81 0.29 5.79
N ASP A 173 -6.56 0.71 6.00
CA ASP A 173 -6.23 1.82 6.93
C ASP A 173 -6.99 3.11 6.54
N PHE A 174 -6.94 3.50 5.27
CA PHE A 174 -7.65 4.69 4.79
C PHE A 174 -9.18 4.53 4.84
N ARG A 175 -9.68 3.35 4.44
CA ARG A 175 -11.12 3.06 4.44
C ARG A 175 -11.67 3.05 5.87
N MET A 176 -10.94 2.50 6.83
CA MET A 176 -11.33 2.49 8.23
C MET A 176 -11.36 3.90 8.80
N VAL A 177 -10.36 4.75 8.53
CA VAL A 177 -10.43 6.18 8.92
C VAL A 177 -11.66 6.87 8.33
N PHE A 178 -11.95 6.61 7.05
CA PHE A 178 -13.11 7.19 6.38
C PHE A 178 -14.45 6.72 6.97
N ASP A 179 -14.58 5.42 7.26
CA ASP A 179 -15.76 4.86 7.90
C ASP A 179 -15.92 5.39 9.33
N ALA A 180 -14.82 5.62 10.06
CA ALA A 180 -14.84 6.25 11.39
C ALA A 180 -15.42 7.66 11.32
N ILE A 181 -14.94 8.48 10.36
CA ILE A 181 -15.43 9.85 10.12
C ILE A 181 -16.93 9.84 9.77
N LYS A 182 -17.39 8.83 9.02
CA LYS A 182 -18.79 8.67 8.64
C LYS A 182 -19.66 7.98 9.69
N SER A 183 -19.10 7.58 10.83
CA SER A 183 -19.80 6.74 11.83
C SER A 183 -20.38 5.44 11.23
N GLN A 184 -19.65 4.85 10.28
CA GLN A 184 -19.99 3.60 9.59
C GLN A 184 -19.18 2.38 10.07
N ILE A 185 -18.31 2.57 11.06
CA ILE A 185 -17.59 1.46 11.67
C ILE A 185 -18.53 0.67 12.59
N PRO A 186 -18.57 -0.67 12.47
CA PRO A 186 -19.29 -1.53 13.40
C PRO A 186 -18.80 -1.31 14.85
N SER A 187 -19.74 -1.15 15.77
CA SER A 187 -19.49 -0.98 17.21
C SER A 187 -18.64 -2.11 17.77
#